data_AF-A0A6M2CHZ9-F1
#
_entry.id   AF-A0A6M2CHZ9-F1
#
_cell.length_a   1.000
_cell.length_b   1.000
_cell.length_c   1.000
_cell.angle_alpha   90.00
_cell.angle_beta   90.00
_cell.angle_gamma   90.00
#
_symmetry.space_group_name_H-M   'P 1'
#
loop_
_entity.id
_entity.type
_entity.pdbx_description
1 polymer ?
#
loop_
_entity_poly.entity_id
_entity_poly.type
_entity_poly.pdbx_seq_one_letter_code
_entity_poly.pdbx_strand_id
1 'polypeptide(L)' 'MGYSMVSRDYRYTEWIGFDTTNFRRNWTNVYARELYNLNSDPREDSNVANSPKYKDLVIALSSRLRELVEN' A
#
# COMPACT_ATOMS: atom_id res chain seq x y z
N MET A 1 5.25 9.15 -4.56
CA MET A 1 3.88 9.04 -5.13
C MET A 1 3.14 7.94 -4.41
N GLY A 2 1.88 8.18 -4.03
CA GLY A 2 1.04 7.20 -3.34
C GLY A 2 0.19 6.39 -4.31
N TYR A 3 0.23 5.07 -4.19
CA TYR A 3 -0.62 4.15 -4.94
C TYR A 3 -1.48 3.37 -3.97
N SER A 4 -2.80 3.41 -4.15
CA SER A 4 -3.76 2.74 -3.28
C SER A 4 -4.55 1.67 -4.01
N MET A 5 -4.82 0.55 -3.32
CA MET A 5 -5.80 -0.46 -3.72
C MET A 5 -6.86 -0.56 -2.63
N VAL A 6 -8.12 -0.56 -3.05
CA VAL A 6 -9.28 -0.67 -2.15
C VAL A 6 -10.01 -1.96 -2.47
N SER A 7 -10.36 -2.69 -1.42
CA SER A 7 -11.19 -3.89 -1.46
C SER A 7 -12.38 -3.71 -0.53
N ARG A 8 -13.23 -4.73 -0.41
CA ARG A 8 -14.30 -4.74 0.59
C ARG A 8 -13.77 -4.62 2.02
N ASP A 9 -12.66 -5.30 2.32
CA ASP A 9 -12.20 -5.49 3.70
C ASP A 9 -11.03 -4.58 4.09
N TYR A 10 -10.26 -4.12 3.09
CA TYR A 10 -9.04 -3.35 3.33
C TYR A 10 -8.82 -2.24 2.32
N ARG A 11 -8.18 -1.16 2.79
CA ARG A 11 -7.46 -0.19 1.97
C ARG A 11 -5.96 -0.35 2.22
N TYR A 12 -5.18 -0.44 1.14
CA TYR A 12 -3.74 -0.55 1.19
C TYR A 12 -3.08 0.52 0.32
N THR A 13 -2.05 1.19 0.83
CA THR A 13 -1.30 2.23 0.11
C THR A 13 0.22 2.00 0.23
N GLU A 14 0.97 2.14 -0.87
CA GLU A 14 2.42 2.32 -0.83
C GLU A 14 2.81 3.72 -1.29
N TRP A 15 3.64 4.40 -0.50
CA TRP A 15 4.26 5.68 -0.83
C TRP A 15 5.67 5.42 -1.34
N ILE A 16 5.87 5.51 -2.65
CA ILE A 16 7.15 5.17 -3.29
C ILE A 16 7.90 6.38 -3.82
N GLY A 17 9.19 6.22 -4.05
CA GLY A 17 10.01 7.12 -4.85
C GLY A 17 9.40 7.36 -6.22
N PHE A 18 9.41 8.61 -6.66
CA PHE A 18 8.92 8.99 -7.99
C PHE A 18 9.87 10.01 -8.61
N ASP A 19 10.40 9.67 -9.77
CA ASP A 19 11.18 10.58 -10.61
C ASP A 19 10.20 11.47 -11.38
N THR A 20 10.11 12.73 -10.98
CA THR A 20 9.21 13.73 -11.58
C THR A 20 9.65 14.19 -12.96
N THR A 21 10.92 14.00 -13.32
CA THR A 21 11.47 14.43 -14.61
C THR A 21 11.12 13.39 -15.69
N ASN A 22 11.28 12.11 -15.37
CA ASN A 22 11.03 11.01 -16.31
C ASN A 22 9.68 10.31 -16.09
N PHE A 23 8.88 10.77 -15.13
CA PHE A 23 7.62 10.16 -14.71
C PHE A 23 7.74 8.67 -14.34
N ARG A 24 8.86 8.31 -13.69
CA ARG A 24 9.17 6.91 -13.35
C ARG A 24 8.91 6.59 -11.88
N ARG A 25 8.30 5.43 -11.66
CA ARG A 25 8.05 4.84 -10.34
C ARG A 25 9.31 4.12 -9.86
N ASN A 26 9.62 4.21 -8.57
CA ASN A 26 10.71 3.48 -7.96
C ASN A 26 10.21 2.62 -6.79
N TRP A 27 9.85 1.37 -7.07
CA TRP A 27 9.33 0.40 -6.10
C TRP A 27 10.36 -0.16 -5.11
N THR A 28 11.65 0.09 -5.35
CA THR A 28 12.71 -0.28 -4.40
C THR A 28 12.88 0.75 -3.29
N ASN A 29 12.42 1.99 -3.52
CA ASN A 29 12.42 3.06 -2.53
C ASN A 29 11.00 3.30 -2.00
N VAL A 30 10.62 2.57 -0.95
CA VAL A 30 9.31 2.70 -0.28
C VAL A 30 9.47 3.57 0.97
N TYR A 31 8.86 4.74 0.98
CA TYR A 31 8.90 5.67 2.11
C TYR A 31 7.96 5.25 3.24
N ALA A 32 6.75 4.79 2.89
CA ALA A 32 5.75 4.38 3.86
C ALA A 32 4.74 3.40 3.26
N ARG A 33 4.08 2.65 4.15
CA ARG A 33 2.95 1.79 3.83
C ARG A 33 1.79 2.11 4.76
N GLU A 34 0.59 2.02 4.23
CA GLU A 34 -0.65 2.13 4.99
C GLU A 34 -1.51 0.90 4.74
N LEU A 35 -2.11 0.38 5.81
CA LEU A 35 -3.08 -0.70 5.76
C LEU A 35 -4.17 -0.38 6.78
N TYR A 36 -5.41 -0.32 6.30
CA TYR A 36 -6.60 -0.10 7.12
C TYR A 36 -7.56 -1.27 6.93
N ASN A 37 -8.07 -1.80 8.05
CA ASN A 37 -9.11 -2.83 8.04
C ASN A 37 -10.48 -2.13 8.10
N LEU A 38 -11.18 -2.08 6.98
CA LEU A 38 -12.42 -1.32 6.84
C LEU A 38 -13.59 -1.92 7.64
N ASN A 39 -13.50 -3.20 8.03
CA ASN A 39 -14.51 -3.83 8.86
C ASN A 39 -14.41 -3.39 10.33
N SER A 40 -13.20 -3.25 10.85
CA SER A 40 -12.96 -2.85 12.26
C SER A 40 -12.67 -1.36 12.45
N ASP A 41 -12.15 -0.73 11.40
CA ASP A 41 -11.72 0.67 11.35
C ASP A 41 -12.22 1.33 10.04
N PRO A 42 -13.54 1.53 9.90
CA PRO A 42 -14.14 2.12 8.69
C PRO A 42 -13.75 3.59 8.47
N ARG A 43 -13.13 4.23 9.47
CA ARG A 43 -12.67 5.63 9.39
C ARG A 43 -11.18 5.74 9.03
N GLU A 44 -10.48 4.61 8.94
CA GLU A 44 -9.05 4.57 8.61
C GLU A 44 -8.19 5.35 9.62
N ASP A 45 -8.57 5.29 10.90
CA ASP A 45 -7.89 6.02 11.98
C ASP A 45 -6.61 5.28 12.45
N SER A 46 -6.49 3.97 12.17
CA SER A 46 -5.41 3.11 12.65
C SER A 46 -4.65 2.43 11.50
N ASN A 47 -3.50 3.00 11.13
CA ASN A 47 -2.59 2.35 10.20
C ASN A 47 -1.93 1.13 10.86
N VAL A 48 -2.27 -0.07 10.40
CA VAL A 48 -1.76 -1.34 10.93
C VAL A 48 -0.69 -2.00 10.06
N ALA A 49 -0.15 -1.31 9.04
CA ALA A 49 0.82 -1.89 8.09
C ALA A 49 2.11 -2.43 8.73
N ASN A 50 2.54 -1.85 9.85
CA ASN A 50 3.75 -2.29 10.58
C ASN A 50 3.47 -3.33 11.67
N SER A 51 2.20 -3.71 11.87
CA SER A 51 1.86 -4.71 12.88
C SER A 51 2.29 -6.11 12.42
N PRO A 52 3.00 -6.89 13.26
CA PRO A 52 3.40 -8.26 12.91
C PRO A 52 2.23 -9.16 12.49
N LYS A 53 1.03 -8.90 13.02
CA LYS A 53 -0.20 -9.62 12.69
C LYS A 53 -0.55 -9.56 11.20
N TYR A 54 -0.23 -8.45 10.52
CA TYR A 54 -0.61 -8.22 9.13
C TYR A 54 0.56 -8.37 8.15
N LYS A 55 1.72 -8.86 8.60
CA LYS A 55 2.94 -8.95 7.79
C LYS A 55 2.71 -9.69 6.45
N ASP A 56 2.10 -10.87 6.51
CA ASP A 56 1.89 -11.69 5.31
C ASP A 56 0.86 -11.06 4.37
N LEU A 57 -0.17 -10.42 4.93
CA LEU A 57 -1.16 -9.67 4.16
C LEU A 57 -0.52 -8.48 3.44
N VAL A 58 0.36 -7.73 4.12
CA VAL A 58 1.10 -6.61 3.51
C VAL A 58 1.98 -7.10 2.37
N ILE A 59 2.66 -8.25 2.51
CA ILE A 59 3.45 -8.84 1.42
C ILE A 59 2.56 -9.17 0.22
N ALA A 60 1.43 -9.84 0.45
CA ALA A 60 0.50 -10.20 -0.62
C ALA A 60 -0.09 -8.98 -1.33
N LEU A 61 -0.53 -7.96 -0.57
CA LEU A 61 -1.10 -6.73 -1.13
C LEU A 61 -0.05 -5.88 -1.85
N SER A 62 1.21 -5.86 -1.36
CA SER A 62 2.33 -5.18 -2.03
C SER A 62 2.57 -5.78 -3.42
N SER A 63 2.68 -7.11 -3.51
CA SER A 63 2.85 -7.81 -4.78
C SER A 63 1.68 -7.53 -5.73
N ARG A 64 0.44 -7.60 -5.23
CA ARG A 64 -0.76 -7.37 -6.04
C ARG A 64 -0.87 -5.93 -6.54
N LEU A 65 -0.58 -4.95 -5.69
CA LEU A 65 -0.61 -3.54 -6.07
C LEU A 65 0.39 -3.25 -7.20
N ARG A 66 1.61 -3.78 -7.09
CA ARG A 66 2.66 -3.60 -8.11
C ARG A 66 2.25 -4.21 -9.44
N GLU A 67 1.75 -5.44 -9.43
CA GLU A 67 1.22 -6.11 -10.62
C GLU A 67 0.12 -5.27 -11.29
N LEU A 68 -0.80 -4.69 -10.53
CA LEU A 68 -1.89 -3.86 -11.08
C LEU A 68 -1.44 -2.51 -11.64
N VAL A 69 -0.31 -1.97 -11.19
CA VAL A 69 0.20 -0.64 -11.60
C VAL A 69 1.23 -0.75 -12.74
N GLU A 70 1.88 -1.90 -12.86
CA GLU A 70 2.86 -2.17 -13.92
C GLU A 70 2.25 -2.76 -15.19
N ASN A 71 1.08 -3.40 -15.09
CA ASN A 71 0.26 -3.81 -16.23
C ASN A 71 -0.55 -2.64 -16.80
#